data_AF-A0A9Q6V0V3-F1
#
_entry.id   AF-A0A9Q6V0V3-F1
#
_cell.length_a   1.000
_cell.length_b   1.000
_cell.length_c   1.000
_cell.angle_alpha   90.00
_cell.angle_beta   90.00
_cell.angle_gamma   90.00
#
_symmetry.space_group_name_H-M   'P 1'
#
loop_
_entity.id
_entity.type
_entity.pdbx_description
1 polymer ?
#
loop_
_entity_poly.entity_id
_entity_poly.type
_entity_poly.pdbx_seq_one_letter_code
_entity_poly.pdbx_strand_id
1 'polypeptide(L)'
;MNDREFQRFLEESKARNRHNGYSYANNPTSYEVPTFSKSERKNIEAVIRSITPRDRYMSVRKEKENTLKTFLMSFDSYEQLPSRIEDVIIGACRSFGRDNYHRKIFYLLRSLDKISSSTVTSHLQRQATRLSYELPSDKYCANLTTICNKVIETINHHVEVGNISLTTSEPDFEFDPYILEEF
;
A
#
# COMPACT_ATOMS: atom_id res chain seq x y z
N MET A 1 -42.57 7.85 -31.21
CA MET A 1 -42.34 6.94 -32.35
C MET A 1 -43.19 5.70 -32.06
N ASN A 2 -44.15 5.36 -32.91
CA ASN A 2 -45.16 4.34 -32.60
C ASN A 2 -44.55 2.94 -32.78
N ASP A 3 -44.38 2.19 -31.68
CA ASP A 3 -43.77 0.85 -31.65
C ASP A 3 -44.41 -0.14 -32.65
N ARG A 4 -45.70 0.05 -32.96
CA ARG A 4 -46.43 -0.78 -33.95
C ARG A 4 -45.89 -0.67 -35.37
N GLU A 5 -45.45 0.52 -35.79
CA GLU A 5 -44.90 0.71 -37.14
C GLU A 5 -43.52 0.05 -37.24
N PHE A 6 -42.72 0.14 -36.17
CA PHE A 6 -41.43 -0.52 -36.09
C PHE A 6 -41.55 -2.04 -36.06
N GLN A 7 -42.51 -2.59 -35.31
CA GLN A 7 -42.79 -4.03 -35.30
C GLN A 7 -43.24 -4.54 -36.68
N ARG A 8 -44.12 -3.80 -37.36
CA ARG A 8 -44.58 -4.16 -38.71
C ARG A 8 -43.43 -4.15 -39.72
N PHE A 9 -42.57 -3.13 -39.65
CA PHE A 9 -41.36 -3.05 -40.46
C PHE A 9 -40.42 -4.24 -40.23
N LEU A 10 -40.22 -4.66 -38.97
CA LEU A 10 -39.40 -5.83 -38.62
C LEU A 10 -39.98 -7.13 -39.18
N GLU A 11 -41.29 -7.34 -39.09
CA GLU A 11 -41.95 -8.53 -39.63
C GLU A 11 -41.87 -8.58 -41.16
N GLU A 12 -42.10 -7.44 -41.82
CA GLU A 12 -42.01 -7.32 -43.28
C GLU A 12 -40.57 -7.51 -43.78
N SER A 13 -39.58 -7.02 -43.04
CA SER A 13 -38.17 -7.25 -43.34
C SER A 13 -37.79 -8.73 -43.16
N LYS A 14 -38.29 -9.41 -42.12
CA LYS A 14 -38.09 -10.85 -41.92
C LYS A 14 -38.73 -11.67 -43.04
N ALA A 15 -39.93 -11.30 -43.48
CA ALA A 15 -40.63 -11.95 -44.58
C ALA A 15 -39.87 -11.79 -45.91
N ARG A 16 -39.41 -10.57 -46.24
CA ARG A 16 -38.59 -10.30 -47.43
C ARG A 16 -37.27 -11.06 -47.42
N ASN A 17 -36.58 -11.12 -46.29
CA ASN A 17 -35.33 -11.88 -46.17
C ASN A 17 -35.54 -13.40 -46.34
N ARG A 18 -36.68 -13.95 -45.88
CA ARG A 18 -37.05 -15.36 -46.15
C ARG A 18 -37.37 -15.60 -47.61
N HIS A 19 -38.13 -14.71 -48.24
CA HIS A 19 -38.48 -14.83 -49.66
C HIS A 19 -37.24 -14.75 -50.57
N ASN A 20 -36.29 -13.87 -50.23
CA ASN A 20 -35.05 -13.68 -50.99
C ASN A 20 -33.98 -14.73 -50.69
N GLY A 21 -34.27 -15.75 -49.88
CA GLY A 21 -33.33 -16.83 -49.54
C GLY A 21 -32.21 -16.44 -48.57
N TYR A 22 -32.17 -15.20 -48.07
CA TYR A 22 -31.16 -14.73 -47.10
C TYR A 22 -31.38 -15.26 -45.67
N SER A 23 -32.43 -16.05 -45.41
CA SER A 23 -32.62 -16.69 -44.12
C SER A 23 -31.82 -18.00 -44.00
N TYR A 24 -30.50 -17.89 -44.06
CA TYR A 24 -29.64 -19.02 -43.76
C TYR A 24 -29.57 -19.20 -42.23
N ALA A 25 -30.52 -20.02 -41.74
CA ALA A 25 -30.67 -20.58 -40.39
C ALA A 25 -31.38 -19.73 -39.32
N ASN A 26 -32.43 -20.31 -38.71
CA ASN A 26 -32.97 -19.91 -37.40
C ASN A 26 -32.08 -20.40 -36.24
N ASN A 27 -31.02 -21.15 -36.56
CA ASN A 27 -30.08 -21.73 -35.63
C ASN A 27 -28.74 -21.06 -35.94
N PRO A 28 -28.20 -20.18 -35.09
CA PRO A 28 -26.86 -19.66 -35.33
C PRO A 28 -25.92 -20.86 -35.46
N THR A 29 -25.16 -20.93 -36.55
CA THR A 29 -24.14 -21.96 -36.72
C THR A 29 -23.21 -21.85 -35.53
N SER A 30 -23.30 -22.79 -34.59
CA SER A 30 -22.44 -22.80 -33.41
C SER A 30 -21.04 -23.13 -33.90
N TYR A 31 -20.21 -22.10 -34.04
CA TYR A 31 -18.80 -22.29 -34.33
C TYR A 31 -18.12 -22.74 -33.04
N GLU A 32 -17.87 -24.04 -32.93
CA GLU A 32 -17.05 -24.58 -31.85
C GLU A 32 -15.58 -24.30 -32.19
N VAL A 33 -14.90 -23.59 -31.27
CA VAL A 33 -13.48 -23.29 -31.44
C VAL A 33 -12.70 -24.62 -31.37
N PRO A 34 -11.77 -24.89 -32.31
CA PRO A 34 -10.95 -26.09 -32.28
C PRO A 34 -10.23 -26.28 -30.94
N THR A 35 -10.18 -27.51 -30.46
CA THR A 35 -9.43 -27.83 -29.24
C THR A 35 -7.93 -27.75 -29.51
N PHE A 36 -7.30 -26.65 -29.11
CA PHE A 36 -5.84 -26.48 -29.24
C PHE A 36 -5.06 -27.48 -28.39
N SER A 37 -3.99 -28.03 -28.98
CA SER A 37 -2.97 -28.81 -28.28
C SER A 37 -2.18 -27.95 -27.28
N LYS A 38 -1.45 -28.59 -26.36
CA LYS A 38 -0.65 -27.88 -25.33
C LYS A 38 0.40 -26.95 -25.95
N SER A 39 1.03 -27.34 -27.06
CA SER A 39 2.03 -26.54 -27.77
C SER A 39 1.40 -25.31 -28.44
N GLU A 40 0.26 -25.49 -29.11
CA GLU A 40 -0.46 -24.40 -29.76
C GLU A 40 -0.94 -23.35 -28.75
N ARG A 41 -1.49 -23.78 -27.60
CA ARG A 41 -1.88 -22.86 -26.52
C ARG A 41 -0.70 -22.04 -26.02
N LYS A 42 0.46 -22.67 -25.82
CA LYS A 42 1.68 -21.99 -25.35
C LYS A 42 2.17 -20.95 -26.36
N ASN A 43 2.12 -21.27 -27.65
CA ASN A 43 2.51 -20.34 -28.71
C ASN A 43 1.53 -19.17 -28.83
N ILE A 44 0.22 -19.44 -28.77
CA ILE A 44 -0.82 -18.40 -28.75
C ILE A 44 -0.66 -17.50 -27.52
N GLU A 45 -0.40 -18.07 -26.34
CA GLU A 45 -0.18 -17.31 -25.11
C GLU A 45 1.08 -16.43 -25.19
N ALA A 46 2.15 -16.92 -25.82
CA ALA A 46 3.36 -16.13 -26.05
C ALA A 46 3.10 -14.93 -26.98
N VAL A 47 2.30 -15.12 -28.04
CA VAL A 47 1.89 -14.05 -28.96
C VAL A 47 0.96 -13.05 -28.27
N ILE A 48 0.00 -13.52 -27.49
CA ILE A 48 -0.86 -12.62 -26.70
C ILE A 48 0.00 -11.83 -25.71
N ARG A 49 0.95 -12.45 -25.01
CA ARG A 49 1.85 -11.76 -24.08
C ARG A 49 2.78 -10.74 -24.75
N SER A 50 3.11 -10.90 -26.03
CA SER A 50 3.97 -9.96 -26.75
C SER A 50 3.21 -8.73 -27.26
N ILE A 51 1.90 -8.88 -27.54
CA ILE A 51 1.04 -7.81 -28.07
C ILE A 51 0.29 -7.10 -26.94
N THR A 52 -0.09 -7.82 -25.89
CA THR A 52 -0.77 -7.24 -24.73
C THR A 52 0.19 -6.29 -24.01
N PRO A 53 -0.19 -5.01 -23.82
CA PRO A 53 0.57 -4.08 -23.02
C PRO A 53 0.85 -4.71 -21.67
N ARG A 54 2.13 -4.81 -21.31
CA ARG A 54 2.49 -5.29 -19.98
C ARG A 54 2.00 -4.21 -19.02
N ASP A 55 0.85 -4.43 -18.41
CA ASP A 55 0.46 -3.71 -17.20
C ASP A 55 1.51 -4.07 -16.15
N ARG A 56 2.61 -3.32 -16.17
CA ARG A 56 3.46 -3.22 -15.00
C ARG A 56 2.54 -2.61 -13.97
N TYR A 57 1.94 -3.46 -13.14
CA TYR A 57 1.30 -3.02 -11.91
C TYR A 57 2.36 -2.22 -11.17
N MET A 58 2.32 -0.90 -11.34
CA MET A 58 3.15 -0.01 -10.56
C MET A 58 2.55 -0.10 -9.18
N SER A 59 3.19 -0.88 -8.31
CA SER A 59 2.83 -0.95 -6.91
C SER A 59 2.79 0.50 -6.41
N VAL A 60 1.58 1.00 -6.16
CA VAL A 60 1.39 2.32 -5.58
C VAL A 60 2.20 2.31 -4.29
N ARG A 61 3.13 3.27 -4.15
CA ARG A 61 4.00 3.35 -2.97
C ARG A 61 3.08 3.42 -1.76
N LYS A 62 2.99 2.33 -1.01
CA LYS A 62 2.09 2.23 0.15
C LYS A 62 2.61 3.18 1.21
N GLU A 63 1.83 4.22 1.49
CA GLU A 63 2.03 5.03 2.68
C GLU A 63 1.50 4.23 3.87
N LYS A 64 2.31 4.12 4.93
CA LYS A 64 1.90 3.49 6.19
C LYS A 64 1.84 4.56 7.26
N GLU A 65 0.73 4.61 7.99
CA GLU A 65 0.59 5.51 9.13
C GLU A 65 1.52 5.09 10.27
N ASN A 66 2.15 6.06 10.90
CA ASN A 66 3.06 5.82 12.00
C ASN A 66 2.31 5.83 13.33
N THR A 67 1.81 4.65 13.72
CA THR A 67 1.11 4.43 14.99
C THR A 67 1.98 4.67 16.22
N LEU A 68 3.31 4.74 16.06
CA LEU A 68 4.27 4.87 17.15
C LEU A 68 4.69 6.31 17.41
N LYS A 69 4.35 7.26 16.54
CA LYS A 69 4.86 8.64 16.65
C LYS A 69 4.51 9.27 18.00
N THR A 70 3.25 9.18 18.42
CA THR A 70 2.76 9.76 19.69
C THR A 70 3.53 9.19 20.89
N PHE A 71 3.72 7.87 20.92
CA PHE A 71 4.49 7.19 21.94
C PHE A 71 5.98 7.58 21.91
N LEU A 72 6.60 7.66 20.73
CA LEU A 72 8.03 8.00 20.63
C LEU A 72 8.32 9.48 20.89
N MET A 73 7.30 10.36 20.77
CA MET A 73 7.46 11.78 21.07
C MET A 73 7.68 12.06 22.55
N SER A 74 7.19 11.20 23.46
CA SER A 74 7.39 11.35 24.91
C SER A 74 8.83 11.08 25.36
N PHE A 75 9.68 10.53 24.49
CA PHE A 75 11.09 10.29 24.76
C PHE A 75 11.95 11.31 24.03
N ASP A 76 12.89 11.94 24.74
CA ASP A 76 13.79 12.93 24.17
C ASP A 76 14.97 12.29 23.44
N SER A 77 15.47 11.19 23.99
CA SER A 77 16.62 10.46 23.46
C SER A 77 16.33 8.98 23.28
N TYR A 78 17.13 8.33 22.43
CA TYR A 78 17.06 6.89 22.22
C TYR A 78 17.38 6.10 23.50
N GLU A 79 18.21 6.65 24.39
CA GLU A 79 18.66 5.98 25.61
C GLU A 79 17.59 5.92 26.70
N GLN A 80 16.52 6.70 26.55
CA GLN A 80 15.36 6.71 27.46
C GLN A 80 14.31 5.66 27.08
N LEU A 81 14.48 4.95 25.97
CA LEU A 81 13.54 3.92 25.52
C LEU A 81 13.49 2.76 26.52
N PRO A 82 12.31 2.17 26.76
CA PRO A 82 12.21 0.89 27.45
C PRO A 82 13.01 -0.19 26.71
N SER A 83 13.85 -0.95 27.43
CA SER A 83 14.72 -1.99 26.86
C SER A 83 13.98 -2.97 25.93
N ARG A 84 12.72 -3.32 26.25
CA ARG A 84 11.91 -4.19 25.38
C ARG A 84 11.66 -3.61 23.98
N ILE A 85 11.43 -2.30 23.90
CA ILE A 85 11.18 -1.61 22.63
C ILE A 85 12.50 -1.42 21.88
N GLU A 86 13.56 -1.10 22.62
CA GLU A 86 14.91 -1.01 22.09
C GLU A 86 15.33 -2.32 21.40
N ASP A 87 15.13 -3.46 22.08
CA ASP A 87 15.43 -4.80 21.57
C ASP A 87 14.64 -5.13 20.30
N VAL A 88 13.37 -4.71 20.22
CA VAL A 88 12.56 -4.91 19.01
C VAL A 88 13.09 -4.07 17.85
N ILE A 89 13.47 -2.81 18.10
CA ILE A 89 14.06 -1.94 17.07
C ILE A 89 15.41 -2.52 16.59
N ILE A 90 16.27 -2.97 17.52
CA ILE A 90 17.56 -3.59 17.20
C ILE A 90 17.35 -4.91 16.45
N GLY A 91 16.41 -5.75 16.89
CA GLY A 91 16.06 -7.02 16.25
C GLY A 91 15.56 -6.81 14.82
N ALA A 92 14.70 -5.83 14.61
CA ALA A 92 14.25 -5.44 13.28
C ALA A 92 15.44 -4.97 12.42
N CYS A 93 16.33 -4.12 12.93
CA CYS A 93 17.52 -3.67 12.20
C CYS A 93 18.47 -4.81 11.82
N ARG A 94 18.68 -5.76 12.74
CA ARG A 94 19.49 -6.98 12.53
C ARG A 94 18.92 -7.88 11.44
N SER A 95 17.59 -8.00 11.36
CA SER A 95 16.93 -8.78 10.30
C SER A 95 17.25 -8.28 8.89
N PHE A 96 17.63 -7.01 8.73
CA PHE A 96 18.09 -6.41 7.48
C PHE A 96 19.62 -6.29 7.37
N GLY A 97 20.38 -6.83 8.34
CA GLY A 97 21.84 -6.77 8.39
C GLY A 97 22.42 -5.38 8.65
N ARG A 98 21.68 -4.51 9.36
CA ARG A 98 22.03 -3.09 9.58
C ARG A 98 21.95 -2.68 11.04
N ASP A 99 22.81 -3.25 11.86
CA ASP A 99 22.81 -3.06 13.32
C ASP A 99 22.95 -1.60 13.74
N ASN A 100 23.68 -0.77 12.99
CA ASN A 100 23.95 0.63 13.34
C ASN A 100 22.78 1.60 13.06
N TYR A 101 21.65 1.13 12.54
CA TYR A 101 20.57 2.01 12.06
C TYR A 101 19.50 2.30 13.13
N HIS A 102 19.52 1.60 14.25
CA HIS A 102 18.52 1.71 15.33
C HIS A 102 18.27 3.17 15.76
N ARG A 103 19.33 3.95 16.04
CA ARG A 103 19.19 5.38 16.41
C ARG A 103 18.54 6.20 15.31
N LYS A 104 18.96 6.01 14.06
CA LYS A 104 18.42 6.76 12.90
C LYS A 104 16.95 6.46 12.69
N ILE A 105 16.56 5.20 12.83
CA ILE A 105 15.18 4.76 12.68
C ILE A 105 14.29 5.33 13.79
N PHE A 106 14.77 5.34 15.03
CA PHE A 106 14.07 6.01 16.14
C PHE A 106 13.77 7.47 15.82
N TYR A 107 14.78 8.24 15.39
CA TYR A 107 14.57 9.66 15.07
C TYR A 107 13.64 9.87 13.86
N LEU A 108 13.66 8.98 12.87
CA LEU A 108 12.74 9.02 11.73
C LEU A 108 11.29 8.70 12.14
N LEU A 109 11.09 7.67 12.98
CA LEU A 109 9.78 7.31 13.51
C LEU A 109 9.24 8.37 14.49
N ARG A 110 10.11 9.13 15.17
CA ARG A 110 9.68 10.24 16.02
C ARG A 110 9.23 11.45 15.21
N SER A 111 9.83 11.72 14.04
CA SER A 111 9.56 12.93 13.27
C SER A 111 8.47 12.80 12.22
N LEU A 112 8.27 11.62 11.64
CA LEU A 112 7.37 11.41 10.50
C LEU A 112 6.00 10.86 10.92
N ASP A 113 4.91 11.51 10.48
CA ASP A 113 3.53 11.00 10.66
C ASP A 113 3.22 9.81 9.75
N LYS A 114 3.73 9.85 8.51
CA LYS A 114 3.53 8.80 7.50
C LYS A 114 4.86 8.33 6.95
N ILE A 115 5.05 7.02 6.94
CA ILE A 115 6.27 6.39 6.44
C ILE A 115 6.07 6.03 4.97
N SER A 116 6.86 6.68 4.12
CA SER A 116 6.95 6.44 2.68
C SER A 116 8.35 6.82 2.19
N SER A 117 8.75 6.30 1.03
CA SER A 117 10.07 6.64 0.47
C SER A 117 10.19 8.14 0.16
N SER A 118 9.09 8.79 -0.26
CA SER A 118 9.04 10.23 -0.53
C SER A 118 9.14 11.07 0.75
N THR A 119 8.45 10.68 1.82
CA THR A 119 8.52 11.42 3.10
C THR A 119 9.89 11.28 3.75
N VAL A 120 10.49 10.09 3.75
CA VAL A 120 11.85 9.85 4.23
C VAL A 120 12.88 10.63 3.40
N THR A 121 12.78 10.59 2.07
CA THR A 121 13.68 11.34 1.18
C THR A 121 13.58 12.84 1.45
N SER A 122 12.38 13.39 1.52
CA SER A 122 12.17 14.82 1.76
C SER A 122 12.71 15.25 3.12
N HIS A 123 12.51 14.44 4.17
CA HIS A 123 13.02 14.72 5.50
C HIS A 123 14.55 14.71 5.54
N LEU A 124 15.17 13.69 4.94
CA LEU A 124 16.64 13.58 4.90
C LEU A 124 17.27 14.64 4.00
N GLN A 125 16.65 15.00 2.87
CA GLN A 125 17.12 16.10 2.02
C GLN A 125 17.13 17.43 2.78
N ARG A 126 16.05 17.76 3.50
CA ARG A 126 16.00 18.98 4.34
C ARG A 126 17.09 18.98 5.41
N GLN A 127 17.34 17.84 6.05
CA GLN A 127 18.42 17.72 7.03
C GLN A 127 19.81 17.84 6.39
N ALA A 128 20.04 17.21 5.24
CA ALA A 128 21.30 17.26 4.52
C ALA A 128 21.62 18.67 4.03
N THR A 129 20.63 19.38 3.47
CA THR A 129 20.78 20.79 3.04
C THR A 129 21.09 21.70 4.22
N ARG A 130 20.48 21.48 5.40
CA ARG A 130 20.76 22.26 6.61
C ARG A 130 22.18 22.05 7.13
N LEU A 131 22.71 20.83 7.01
CA LEU A 131 24.02 20.43 7.53
C LEU A 131 25.12 20.43 6.45
N SER A 132 24.80 20.84 5.23
CA SER A 132 25.69 20.83 4.06
C SER A 132 26.30 19.45 3.77
N TYR A 133 25.53 18.38 3.95
CA TYR A 133 25.94 17.01 3.62
C TYR A 133 25.50 16.59 2.21
N GLU A 134 26.09 15.51 1.70
CA GLU A 134 25.68 14.89 0.45
C GLU A 134 24.21 14.43 0.50
N LEU A 135 23.55 14.55 -0.66
CA LEU A 135 22.16 14.15 -0.81
C LEU A 135 22.02 12.63 -0.63
N PRO A 136 21.03 12.17 0.13
CA PRO A 136 20.81 10.74 0.34
C PRO A 136 20.41 10.05 -0.97
N SER A 137 20.99 8.88 -1.24
CA SER A 137 20.62 8.05 -2.37
C SER A 137 19.20 7.51 -2.23
N ASP A 138 18.45 7.41 -3.33
CA ASP A 138 17.09 6.84 -3.34
C ASP A 138 17.06 5.41 -2.79
N LYS A 139 18.08 4.60 -3.09
CA LYS A 139 18.23 3.24 -2.53
C LYS A 139 18.37 3.27 -1.00
N TYR A 140 19.06 4.27 -0.46
CA TYR A 140 19.22 4.43 0.98
C TYR A 140 17.90 4.79 1.65
N CYS A 141 17.15 5.74 1.08
CA CYS A 141 15.83 6.13 1.57
C CYS A 141 14.83 4.97 1.51
N ALA A 142 14.85 4.18 0.43
CA ALA A 142 14.00 3.00 0.29
C ALA A 142 14.29 1.97 1.40
N ASN A 143 15.57 1.69 1.68
CA ASN A 143 15.97 0.78 2.77
C ASN A 143 15.56 1.29 4.16
N LEU A 144 15.68 2.60 4.42
CA LEU A 144 15.22 3.15 5.69
C LEU A 144 13.70 3.03 5.84
N THR A 145 12.97 3.25 4.74
CA THR A 145 11.51 3.11 4.71
C THR A 145 11.07 1.68 5.02
N THR A 146 11.74 0.68 4.43
CA THR A 146 11.40 -0.73 4.68
C THR A 146 11.65 -1.13 6.13
N ILE A 147 12.76 -0.67 6.73
CA ILE A 147 13.05 -0.97 8.14
C ILE A 147 12.04 -0.26 9.05
N CYS A 148 11.72 1.01 8.81
CA CYS A 148 10.70 1.73 9.59
C CYS A 148 9.35 1.00 9.53
N ASN A 149 8.93 0.57 8.35
CA ASN A 149 7.68 -0.19 8.18
C ASN A 149 7.68 -1.51 8.95
N LYS A 150 8.83 -2.20 8.98
CA LYS A 150 8.99 -3.45 9.71
C LYS A 150 8.95 -3.23 11.22
N VAL A 151 9.61 -2.18 11.72
CA VAL A 151 9.60 -1.80 13.14
C VAL A 151 8.18 -1.50 13.62
N ILE A 152 7.40 -0.73 12.83
CA ILE A 152 5.99 -0.47 13.13
C ILE A 152 5.19 -1.77 13.18
N GLU A 153 5.40 -2.67 12.21
CA GLU A 153 4.71 -3.97 12.16
C GLU A 153 5.04 -4.84 13.38
N THR A 154 6.33 -4.96 13.73
CA THR A 154 6.77 -5.80 14.86
C THR A 154 6.29 -5.24 16.19
N ILE A 155 6.38 -3.92 16.40
CA ILE A 155 5.92 -3.31 17.66
C ILE A 155 4.41 -3.46 17.79
N ASN A 156 3.63 -3.18 16.74
CA ASN A 156 2.18 -3.36 16.79
C ASN A 156 1.80 -4.82 17.09
N HIS A 157 2.52 -5.79 16.51
CA HIS A 157 2.31 -7.20 16.83
C HIS A 157 2.63 -7.52 18.30
N HIS A 158 3.71 -6.98 18.86
CA HIS A 158 4.03 -7.15 20.29
C HIS A 158 3.01 -6.49 21.22
N VAL A 159 2.35 -5.42 20.77
CA VAL A 159 1.26 -4.76 21.49
C VAL A 159 -0.01 -5.60 21.46
N GLU A 160 -0.37 -6.14 20.31
CA GLU A 160 -1.51 -7.06 20.15
C GLU A 160 -1.36 -8.33 21.01
N VAL A 161 -0.13 -8.86 21.12
CA VAL A 161 0.17 -10.02 21.96
C VAL A 161 0.24 -9.65 23.46
N GLY A 162 0.28 -8.35 23.81
CA GLY A 162 0.33 -7.87 25.19
C GLY A 162 1.73 -7.86 25.83
N ASN A 163 2.78 -7.99 25.03
CA ASN A 163 4.17 -7.96 25.51
C ASN A 163 4.70 -6.55 25.79
N ILE A 164 4.11 -5.55 25.10
CA ILE A 164 4.47 -4.13 25.16
C ILE A 164 3.19 -3.31 25.34
N SER A 165 3.17 -2.41 26.31
CA SER A 165 2.12 -1.41 26.49
C SER A 165 2.59 -0.07 25.90
N LEU A 166 1.89 0.42 24.87
CA LEU A 166 2.14 1.76 24.28
C LEU A 166 1.39 2.88 25.02
N THR A 167 0.85 2.61 26.20
CA THR A 167 0.14 3.59 27.01
C THR A 167 1.12 4.58 27.61
N THR A 168 1.23 5.78 27.05
CA THR A 168 1.55 6.97 27.83
C THR A 168 0.32 7.27 28.67
N SER A 169 0.21 6.63 29.83
CA SER A 169 -0.70 7.11 30.86
C SER A 169 -0.17 8.46 31.33
N GLU A 170 -0.60 9.54 30.69
CA GLU A 170 -0.76 10.77 31.46
C GLU A 170 -1.72 10.39 32.60
N PRO A 171 -1.34 10.56 33.88
CA PRO A 171 -2.35 10.49 34.92
C PRO A 171 -3.39 11.52 34.52
N ASP A 172 -4.63 11.08 34.28
CA ASP A 172 -5.74 11.98 34.01
C ASP A 172 -5.65 13.09 35.06
N PHE A 173 -5.35 14.30 34.62
CA PHE A 173 -5.32 15.45 35.52
C PHE A 173 -6.77 15.62 35.96
N GLU A 174 -7.09 15.05 37.13
CA GLU A 174 -8.38 15.22 37.75
C GLU A 174 -8.49 16.69 38.09
N PHE A 175 -9.16 17.45 37.22
CA PHE A 175 -9.44 18.85 37.45
C PHE A 175 -10.34 18.92 38.67
N ASP A 176 -9.75 19.25 39.82
CA ASP A 176 -10.49 19.49 41.05
C ASP A 176 -11.09 20.91 40.99
N PRO A 177 -12.42 21.05 40.77
CA PRO A 177 -13.05 22.34 40.65
C PRO A 177 -13.04 23.16 41.95
N TYR A 178 -12.66 22.57 43.10
CA TYR A 178 -12.70 23.23 44.40
C TYR A 178 -11.37 23.92 44.80
N ILE A 179 -10.30 23.78 44.01
CA ILE A 179 -9.02 24.50 44.28
C ILE A 179 -9.14 26.00 43.97
N LEU A 180 -10.17 26.43 43.22
CA LEU A 180 -10.38 27.84 42.86
C LEU A 180 -10.95 28.71 44.00
N GLU A 181 -11.26 28.13 45.16
CA GLU A 181 -11.77 28.89 46.31
C GLU A 181 -10.67 29.41 47.27
N GLU A 182 -9.39 29.11 47.02
CA GLU A 182 -8.26 29.52 47.88
C GLU A 182 -7.41 30.70 47.37
N PHE A 183 -7.88 31.47 46.39
CA PHE A 183 -7.18 32.69 45.90
C PHE A 183 -7.97 33.98 46.14
#